data_AF-A0A2N6ERP5-F1
#
_entry.id   AF-A0A2N6ERP5-F1
#
_cell.length_a   1.000
_cell.length_b   1.000
_cell.length_c   1.000
_cell.angle_alpha   90.00
_cell.angle_beta   90.00
_cell.angle_gamma   90.00
#
_symmetry.space_group_name_H-M   'P 1'
#
loop_
_entity.id
_entity.type
_entity.pdbx_description
1 polymer ?
#
loop_
_entity_poly.entity_id
_entity_poly.type
_entity_poly.pdbx_seq_one_letter_code
_entity_poly.pdbx_strand_id
1 'polypeptide(L)'
;MVSFQPEKFVTCNCCGKSILEKCAIEDDGNLLCGDCVVKSTKKEVKQVEQNAAEVRKKEYEQARREVTRKQRQRVVGIFSLCLAIFAGVQAFNYLNRPEPVKSVHVDLSENLDTVRSIIIFALDSYRRGNGGNVPATLDELIPEYLPLKLKPYFKELSYKKISDKEFVLTNDSQE
;
A
#
# COMPACT_ATOMS: atom_id res chain seq x y z
N MET A 1 45.09 83.25 -2.98
CA MET A 1 44.89 83.15 -1.51
C MET A 1 43.82 82.11 -1.27
N VAL A 2 44.21 80.89 -0.86
CA VAL A 2 43.26 79.84 -0.51
C VAL A 2 42.85 80.11 0.94
N SER A 3 41.60 80.49 1.18
CA SER A 3 41.11 80.67 2.54
C SER A 3 40.96 79.30 3.19
N PHE A 4 41.73 79.06 4.25
CA PHE A 4 41.52 77.91 5.13
C PHE A 4 40.24 78.20 5.93
N GLN A 5 39.11 77.64 5.49
CA GLN A 5 37.96 77.53 6.36
C GLN A 5 38.21 76.40 7.36
N PRO A 6 37.95 76.61 8.67
CA PRO A 6 38.10 75.56 9.66
C PRO A 6 37.14 74.41 9.30
N GLU A 7 37.69 73.21 9.16
CA GLU A 7 36.90 72.01 8.95
C GLU A 7 36.04 71.75 10.19
N LYS A 8 34.72 71.81 9.99
CA LYS A 8 33.75 71.51 11.04
C LYS A 8 33.57 70.00 11.14
N PHE A 9 33.61 69.52 12.37
CA PHE A 9 33.38 68.12 12.70
C PHE A 9 32.07 67.99 13.46
N VAL A 10 31.33 66.93 13.13
CA VAL A 10 30.10 66.52 13.81
C VAL A 10 30.28 65.10 14.34
N THR A 11 29.53 64.74 15.38
CA THR A 11 29.56 63.39 15.95
C THR A 11 28.47 62.52 15.34
N CYS A 12 28.81 61.30 14.93
CA CYS A 12 27.84 60.32 14.47
C CYS A 12 26.89 59.93 15.62
N ASN A 13 25.58 60.07 15.41
CA ASN A 13 24.56 59.79 16.42
C ASN A 13 24.49 58.29 16.81
N CYS A 14 24.98 57.38 15.96
CA CYS A 14 24.90 55.94 16.20
C CYS A 14 26.15 55.36 16.90
N CYS A 15 27.36 55.79 16.52
CA CYS A 15 28.61 55.22 17.05
C CYS A 15 29.50 56.22 17.79
N GLY A 16 29.14 57.51 17.82
CA GLY A 16 29.89 58.56 18.50
C GLY A 16 31.19 58.99 17.81
N LYS A 17 31.54 58.41 16.67
CA LYS A 17 32.75 58.80 15.91
C LYS A 17 32.62 60.25 15.41
N SER A 18 33.72 61.00 15.51
CA SER A 18 33.82 62.33 14.88
C SER A 18 34.01 62.17 13.38
N ILE A 19 33.22 62.90 12.60
CA ILE A 19 33.19 62.90 11.14
C ILE A 19 33.20 64.33 10.64
N LEU A 20 33.82 64.56 9.49
CA LEU A 20 33.72 65.85 8.81
C LEU A 20 32.27 66.13 8.47
N GLU A 21 31.80 67.35 8.70
CA GLU A 21 30.42 67.78 8.41
C GLU A 21 30.05 67.49 6.95
N LYS A 22 31.01 67.67 6.02
CA LYS A 22 30.84 67.36 4.59
C LYS A 22 30.71 65.86 4.26
N CYS A 23 31.10 64.99 5.19
CA CYS A 23 31.06 63.54 5.04
C CYS A 23 29.96 62.89 5.91
N ALA A 24 29.23 63.69 6.68
CA ALA A 24 28.08 63.22 7.44
C ALA A 24 26.90 63.01 6.48
N ILE A 25 26.20 61.89 6.66
CA ILE A 25 24.99 61.57 5.91
C ILE A 25 23.82 61.81 6.85
N GLU A 26 22.87 62.62 6.42
CA GLU A 26 21.64 62.88 7.16
C GLU A 26 20.59 61.83 6.78
N ASP A 27 20.10 61.10 7.78
CA ASP A 27 19.10 60.04 7.64
C ASP A 27 18.09 60.16 8.79
N ASP A 28 16.81 60.41 8.46
CA ASP A 28 15.74 60.73 9.41
C ASP A 28 16.11 61.78 10.49
N GLY A 29 16.81 62.84 10.09
CA GLY A 29 17.26 63.91 10.97
C GLY A 29 18.42 63.55 11.90
N ASN A 30 19.06 62.39 11.71
CA ASN A 30 20.27 61.99 12.40
C ASN A 30 21.50 62.12 11.49
N LEU A 31 22.61 62.64 12.04
CA LEU A 31 23.89 62.66 11.36
C LEU A 31 24.64 61.36 11.60
N LEU A 32 24.85 60.58 10.54
CA LEU A 32 25.48 59.27 10.58
C LEU A 32 26.78 59.24 9.76
N CYS A 33 27.71 58.38 10.17
CA CYS A 33 28.85 58.02 9.32
C CYS A 33 28.43 56.95 8.29
N GLY A 34 29.17 56.86 7.17
CA GLY A 34 28.87 55.90 6.09
C GLY A 34 28.71 54.44 6.56
N ASP A 35 29.56 53.99 7.49
CA ASP A 35 29.46 52.62 8.04
C ASP A 35 28.14 52.38 8.79
N CYS A 36 27.65 53.38 9.51
CA CYS A 36 26.40 53.30 10.27
C CYS A 36 25.17 53.27 9.36
N VAL A 37 25.19 54.05 8.28
CA VAL A 37 24.12 54.04 7.25
C VAL A 37 24.07 52.69 6.55
N VAL A 38 25.22 52.18 6.08
CA VAL A 38 25.25 50.86 5.42
C VAL A 38 24.75 49.76 6.37
N LYS A 39 25.03 49.88 7.67
CA LYS A 39 24.56 48.93 8.68
C LYS A 39 23.05 49.04 8.96
N SER A 40 22.46 50.24 8.94
CA SER A 40 21.00 50.40 9.06
C SER A 40 20.30 49.87 7.82
N THR A 41 20.71 50.29 6.63
CA THR A 41 20.13 49.82 5.36
C THR A 41 20.23 48.30 5.22
N LYS A 42 21.36 47.68 5.60
CA LYS A 42 21.50 46.22 5.55
C LYS A 42 20.54 45.49 6.50
N LYS A 43 20.23 46.08 7.66
CA LYS A 43 19.23 45.51 8.59
C LYS A 43 17.83 45.61 8.01
N GLU A 44 17.48 46.74 7.42
CA GLU A 44 16.17 46.95 6.79
C GLU A 44 15.96 46.02 5.60
N VAL A 45 16.93 45.94 4.69
CA VAL A 45 16.87 45.01 3.55
C VAL A 45 16.69 43.58 4.03
N LYS A 46 17.43 43.17 5.08
CA LYS A 46 17.26 41.82 5.65
C LYS A 46 15.86 41.59 6.25
N GLN A 47 15.26 42.59 6.89
CA GLN A 47 13.89 42.50 7.39
C GLN A 47 12.88 42.40 6.25
N VAL A 48 13.06 43.20 5.19
CA VAL A 48 12.19 43.17 4.00
C VAL A 48 12.29 41.82 3.29
N GLU A 49 13.51 41.27 3.14
CA GLU A 49 13.72 39.94 2.56
C GLU A 49 13.06 38.84 3.40
N GLN A 50 13.16 38.90 4.73
CA GLN A 50 12.50 37.95 5.63
C GLN A 50 10.98 38.02 5.51
N ASN A 51 10.42 39.23 5.52
CA ASN A 51 8.98 39.44 5.37
C ASN A 51 8.49 38.95 3.99
N ALA A 52 9.24 39.25 2.93
CA ALA A 52 8.92 38.75 1.58
C ALA A 52 8.99 37.22 1.49
N ALA A 53 9.97 36.60 2.15
CA ALA A 53 10.09 35.14 2.21
C ALA A 53 8.92 34.50 2.97
N GLU A 54 8.48 35.10 4.08
CA GLU A 54 7.31 34.62 4.83
C GLU A 54 6.01 34.72 4.02
N VAL A 55 5.80 35.82 3.29
CA VAL A 55 4.62 35.99 2.42
C VAL A 55 4.62 34.93 1.32
N ARG A 56 5.74 34.75 0.61
CA ARG A 56 5.88 33.70 -0.41
C ARG A 56 5.62 32.31 0.15
N LYS A 57 6.09 32.02 1.37
CA LYS A 57 5.84 30.74 2.04
C LYS A 57 4.35 30.53 2.34
N LYS A 58 3.65 31.56 2.82
CA LYS A 58 2.20 31.51 3.07
C LYS A 58 1.40 31.28 1.78
N GLU A 59 1.73 31.99 0.70
CA GLU A 59 1.10 31.81 -0.60
C GLU A 59 1.32 30.40 -1.15
N TYR A 60 2.55 29.88 -1.04
CA TYR A 60 2.87 28.52 -1.45
C TYR A 60 2.09 27.47 -0.64
N GLU A 61 1.99 27.64 0.68
CA GLU A 61 1.21 26.76 1.54
C GLU A 61 -0.30 26.79 1.20
N GLN A 62 -0.85 27.97 0.89
CA GLN A 62 -2.24 28.12 0.46
C GLN A 62 -2.48 27.42 -0.88
N ALA A 63 -1.65 27.69 -1.90
CA ALA A 63 -1.75 27.05 -3.20
C ALA A 63 -1.65 25.52 -3.09
N ARG A 64 -0.72 25.02 -2.27
CA ARG A 64 -0.57 23.57 -2.01
C ARG A 64 -1.81 22.97 -1.35
N ARG A 65 -2.43 23.66 -0.40
CA ARG A 65 -3.69 23.21 0.24
C ARG A 65 -4.83 23.13 -0.77
N GLU A 66 -4.96 24.11 -1.66
CA GLU A 66 -5.98 24.08 -2.70
C GLU A 66 -5.81 22.94 -3.69
N VAL A 67 -4.58 22.71 -4.16
CA VAL A 67 -4.26 21.57 -5.04
C VAL A 67 -4.58 20.25 -4.35
N THR A 68 -4.16 20.10 -3.09
CA THR A 68 -4.43 18.89 -2.30
C THR A 68 -5.93 18.66 -2.09
N ARG A 69 -6.71 19.73 -1.85
CA ARG A 69 -8.17 19.64 -1.69
C ARG A 69 -8.85 19.19 -2.99
N LYS A 70 -8.46 19.76 -4.14
CA LYS A 70 -8.96 19.35 -5.46
C LYS A 70 -8.61 17.89 -5.78
N GLN A 71 -7.38 17.47 -5.49
CA GLN A 71 -6.97 16.07 -5.67
C GLN A 71 -7.78 15.12 -4.79
N ARG A 72 -7.97 15.45 -3.50
CA ARG A 72 -8.76 14.63 -2.58
C ARG A 72 -10.20 14.48 -3.04
N GLN A 73 -10.83 15.54 -3.54
CA GLN A 73 -12.19 15.47 -4.09
C GLN A 73 -12.28 14.54 -5.31
N ARG A 74 -11.30 14.61 -6.23
CA ARG A 74 -11.25 13.70 -7.39
C ARG A 74 -11.11 12.24 -6.95
N VAL A 75 -10.22 11.97 -5.99
CA VAL A 75 -10.00 10.62 -5.44
C VAL A 75 -11.27 10.10 -4.78
N VAL A 76 -11.95 10.91 -3.97
CA VAL A 76 -13.22 10.53 -3.33
C VAL A 76 -14.29 10.23 -4.38
N GLY A 77 -14.39 11.04 -5.44
CA GLY A 77 -15.31 10.81 -6.54
C GLY A 77 -15.07 9.48 -7.25
N ILE A 78 -13.82 9.22 -7.67
CA ILE A 78 -13.43 7.97 -8.34
C ILE A 78 -13.69 6.76 -7.42
N PHE A 79 -13.30 6.85 -6.15
CA PHE A 79 -13.50 5.78 -5.18
C PHE A 79 -14.98 5.45 -4.98
N SER A 80 -15.83 6.48 -4.87
CA SER A 80 -17.29 6.29 -4.74
C SER A 80 -17.90 5.61 -5.96
N LEU A 81 -17.44 5.95 -7.17
CA LEU A 81 -17.87 5.30 -8.40
C LEU A 81 -17.48 3.81 -8.43
N CYS A 82 -16.25 3.49 -8.02
CA CYS A 82 -15.80 2.09 -7.92
C CYS A 82 -16.65 1.28 -6.95
N LEU A 83 -17.00 1.84 -5.78
CA LEU A 83 -17.88 1.18 -4.81
C LEU A 83 -19.28 0.93 -5.39
N ALA A 84 -19.84 1.89 -6.14
CA ALA A 84 -21.13 1.72 -6.79
C ALA A 84 -21.12 0.59 -7.82
N ILE A 85 -20.06 0.49 -8.64
CA ILE A 85 -19.88 -0.61 -9.60
C ILE A 85 -19.77 -1.95 -8.87
N PHE A 86 -18.94 -2.02 -7.82
CA PHE A 86 -18.77 -3.25 -7.04
C PHE A 86 -20.09 -3.71 -6.39
N ALA A 87 -20.84 -2.79 -5.79
CA ALA A 87 -22.16 -3.09 -5.24
C ALA A 87 -23.13 -3.58 -6.33
N GLY A 88 -23.11 -2.96 -7.52
CA GLY A 88 -23.91 -3.39 -8.67
C GLY A 88 -23.57 -4.81 -9.13
N VAL A 89 -22.28 -5.15 -9.23
CA VAL A 89 -21.83 -6.50 -9.59
C VAL A 89 -22.23 -7.52 -8.54
N GLN A 90 -22.09 -7.20 -7.24
CA GLN A 90 -22.53 -8.08 -6.16
C GLN A 90 -24.03 -8.33 -6.19
N ALA A 91 -24.83 -7.28 -6.41
CA ALA A 91 -26.28 -7.40 -6.54
C ALA A 91 -26.67 -8.25 -7.76
N PHE A 92 -26.02 -8.02 -8.91
CA PHE A 92 -26.23 -8.81 -10.12
C PHE A 92 -25.87 -10.28 -9.90
N ASN A 93 -24.73 -10.56 -9.27
CA ASN A 93 -24.32 -11.93 -8.95
C ASN A 93 -25.28 -12.58 -7.96
N TYR A 94 -25.76 -11.84 -6.96
CA TYR A 94 -26.73 -12.36 -5.99
C TYR A 94 -28.05 -12.76 -6.66
N LEU A 95 -28.57 -11.91 -7.56
CA LEU A 95 -29.81 -12.17 -8.29
C LEU A 95 -29.66 -13.31 -9.32
N ASN A 96 -28.47 -13.47 -9.91
CA ASN A 96 -28.16 -14.53 -10.87
C ASN A 96 -27.46 -15.74 -10.24
N ARG A 97 -27.48 -15.89 -8.91
CA ARG A 97 -26.92 -17.10 -8.29
C ARG A 97 -27.73 -18.29 -8.79
N PRO A 98 -27.10 -19.27 -9.46
CA PRO A 98 -27.78 -20.53 -9.71
C PRO A 98 -28.20 -21.11 -8.37
N GLU A 99 -29.37 -21.73 -8.32
CA GLU A 99 -29.79 -22.46 -7.14
C GLU A 99 -28.64 -23.38 -6.68
N PRO A 100 -28.38 -23.49 -5.37
CA PRO A 100 -27.36 -24.40 -4.88
C PRO A 100 -27.70 -25.77 -5.45
N VAL A 101 -26.75 -26.34 -6.22
CA VAL A 101 -26.90 -27.68 -6.77
C VAL A 101 -27.29 -28.57 -5.60
N LYS A 102 -28.52 -29.11 -5.64
CA LYS A 102 -29.01 -30.01 -4.59
C LYS A 102 -27.94 -31.07 -4.46
N SER A 103 -27.28 -31.13 -3.30
CA SER A 103 -26.28 -32.16 -3.05
C SER A 103 -27.00 -33.48 -3.20
N VAL A 104 -26.77 -34.16 -4.32
CA VAL A 104 -27.28 -35.51 -4.54
C VAL A 104 -26.68 -36.32 -3.41
N HIS A 105 -27.53 -36.78 -2.49
CA HIS A 105 -27.11 -37.67 -1.45
C HIS A 105 -26.84 -39.00 -2.14
N VAL A 106 -25.61 -39.20 -2.60
CA VAL A 106 -25.21 -40.46 -3.22
C VAL A 106 -25.14 -41.46 -2.08
N ASP A 107 -26.04 -42.43 -2.10
CA ASP A 107 -25.91 -43.57 -1.22
C ASP A 107 -24.74 -44.43 -1.71
N LEU A 108 -23.68 -44.46 -0.91
CA LEU A 108 -22.45 -45.15 -1.26
C LEU A 108 -22.65 -46.67 -1.30
N SER A 109 -23.67 -47.20 -0.62
CA SER A 109 -24.01 -48.62 -0.69
C SER A 109 -24.71 -49.02 -1.98
N GLU A 110 -25.36 -48.09 -2.68
CA GLU A 110 -26.07 -48.39 -3.93
C GLU A 110 -25.19 -48.23 -5.18
N ASN A 111 -24.04 -47.56 -5.06
CA ASN A 111 -23.20 -47.19 -6.20
C ASN A 111 -21.71 -47.49 -5.96
N LEU A 112 -21.34 -48.77 -6.12
CA LEU A 112 -19.95 -49.22 -5.97
C LEU A 112 -18.98 -48.56 -6.95
N ASP A 113 -19.44 -48.15 -8.13
CA ASP A 113 -18.60 -47.41 -9.08
C ASP A 113 -18.19 -46.05 -8.54
N THR A 114 -19.06 -45.40 -7.76
CA THR A 114 -18.74 -44.15 -7.08
C THR A 114 -17.73 -44.39 -5.96
N VAL A 115 -17.91 -45.45 -5.16
CA VAL A 115 -16.95 -45.84 -4.11
C VAL A 115 -15.57 -46.11 -4.72
N ARG A 116 -15.52 -46.89 -5.81
CA ARG A 116 -14.29 -47.18 -6.56
C ARG A 116 -13.64 -45.89 -7.06
N SER A 117 -14.42 -44.97 -7.65
CA SER A 117 -13.91 -43.69 -8.14
C SER A 117 -13.28 -42.86 -7.02
N ILE A 118 -13.94 -42.79 -5.85
CA ILE A 118 -13.43 -42.09 -4.67
C ILE A 118 -12.11 -42.72 -4.20
N ILE A 119 -12.01 -44.05 -4.18
CA ILE A 119 -10.78 -44.76 -3.78
C ILE A 119 -9.66 -44.51 -4.78
N ILE A 120 -9.93 -44.49 -6.09
CA ILE A 120 -8.94 -44.14 -7.12
C ILE A 120 -8.40 -42.72 -6.92
N PHE A 121 -9.28 -41.75 -6.63
CA PHE A 121 -8.85 -40.38 -6.33
C PHE A 121 -7.97 -40.30 -5.08
N ALA A 122 -8.28 -41.08 -4.05
CA ALA A 122 -7.45 -41.15 -2.85
C ALA A 122 -6.09 -41.81 -3.11
N LEU A 123 -6.04 -42.89 -3.90
CA LEU A 123 -4.78 -43.52 -4.32
C LEU A 123 -3.88 -42.56 -5.09
N ASP A 124 -4.46 -41.76 -6.00
CA ASP A 124 -3.68 -40.75 -6.74
C ASP A 124 -3.19 -39.61 -5.82
N SER A 125 -4.01 -39.22 -4.84
CA SER A 125 -3.64 -38.20 -3.84
C SER A 125 -2.51 -38.69 -2.94
N TYR A 126 -2.59 -39.94 -2.46
CA TYR A 126 -1.53 -40.60 -1.70
C TYR A 126 -0.23 -40.66 -2.51
N ARG A 127 -0.32 -41.04 -3.79
CA ARG A 127 0.82 -41.15 -4.69
C ARG A 127 1.55 -39.81 -4.86
N ARG A 128 0.81 -38.71 -4.98
CA ARG A 128 1.37 -37.35 -5.06
C ARG A 128 2.10 -36.96 -3.77
N GLY A 129 1.62 -37.39 -2.61
CA GLY A 129 2.26 -37.14 -1.31
C GLY A 129 3.48 -38.02 -1.02
N ASN A 130 3.51 -39.24 -1.56
CA ASN A 130 4.48 -40.28 -1.18
C ASN A 130 5.49 -40.62 -2.30
N GLY A 131 5.96 -39.61 -3.03
CA GLY A 131 7.05 -39.77 -4.01
C GLY A 131 6.70 -40.64 -5.22
N GLY A 132 5.42 -40.76 -5.55
CA GLY A 132 4.95 -41.62 -6.64
C GLY A 132 4.62 -43.06 -6.22
N ASN A 133 4.76 -43.40 -4.94
CA ASN A 133 4.49 -44.74 -4.45
C ASN A 133 3.01 -44.98 -4.17
N VAL A 134 2.55 -46.21 -4.42
CA VAL A 134 1.21 -46.68 -4.04
C VAL A 134 1.26 -47.40 -2.69
N PRO A 135 0.21 -47.27 -1.85
CA PRO A 135 0.18 -47.89 -0.53
C PRO A 135 0.23 -49.41 -0.62
N ALA A 136 0.64 -50.11 0.43
CA ALA A 136 0.60 -51.57 0.42
C ALA A 136 -0.84 -52.11 0.58
N THR A 137 -1.69 -51.36 1.29
CA THR A 137 -3.10 -51.71 1.55
C THR A 137 -4.02 -50.49 1.43
N LEU A 138 -5.30 -50.72 1.14
CA LEU A 138 -6.29 -49.62 1.13
C LEU A 138 -6.50 -48.99 2.51
N ASP A 139 -6.21 -49.71 3.59
CA ASP A 139 -6.33 -49.20 4.96
C ASP A 139 -5.37 -48.03 5.24
N GLU A 140 -4.23 -47.95 4.56
CA GLU A 140 -3.27 -46.83 4.68
C GLU A 140 -3.82 -45.50 4.15
N LEU A 141 -4.89 -45.54 3.34
CA LEU A 141 -5.56 -44.33 2.88
C LEU A 141 -6.43 -43.70 3.97
N ILE A 142 -6.76 -44.44 5.03
CA ILE A 142 -7.59 -43.97 6.13
C ILE A 142 -6.69 -43.53 7.30
N PRO A 143 -6.99 -42.41 7.98
CA PRO A 143 -8.08 -41.46 7.71
C PRO A 143 -7.66 -40.29 6.79
N GLU A 144 -6.40 -40.24 6.37
CA GLU A 144 -5.80 -39.04 5.78
C GLU A 144 -6.36 -38.71 4.38
N TYR A 145 -6.61 -39.74 3.55
CA TYR A 145 -7.08 -39.59 2.18
C TYR A 145 -8.53 -40.08 1.98
N LEU A 146 -9.02 -40.95 2.87
CA LEU A 146 -10.37 -41.49 2.85
C LEU A 146 -11.05 -41.44 4.22
N PRO A 147 -12.37 -41.13 4.27
CA PRO A 147 -13.13 -41.19 5.50
C PRO A 147 -13.36 -42.63 5.97
N LEU A 148 -13.34 -42.84 7.29
CA LEU A 148 -13.56 -44.14 7.96
C LEU A 148 -14.83 -44.89 7.51
N LYS A 149 -15.88 -44.15 7.14
CA LYS A 149 -17.15 -44.72 6.66
C LYS A 149 -17.03 -45.58 5.39
N LEU A 150 -15.92 -45.45 4.64
CA LEU A 150 -15.69 -46.22 3.41
C LEU A 150 -15.05 -47.59 3.66
N LYS A 151 -14.50 -47.82 4.86
CA LYS A 151 -13.80 -49.07 5.20
C LYS A 151 -14.63 -50.34 4.97
N PRO A 152 -15.96 -50.40 5.26
CA PRO A 152 -16.75 -51.60 5.01
C PRO A 152 -16.75 -52.04 3.54
N TYR A 153 -16.72 -51.08 2.61
CA TYR A 153 -16.77 -51.34 1.17
C TYR A 153 -15.44 -51.80 0.57
N PHE A 154 -14.33 -51.73 1.32
CA PHE A 154 -13.06 -52.28 0.86
C PHE A 154 -13.12 -53.79 0.65
N LYS A 155 -14.06 -54.48 1.31
CA LYS A 155 -14.29 -55.92 1.13
C LYS A 155 -14.96 -56.26 -0.20
N GLU A 156 -15.58 -55.29 -0.86
CA GLU A 156 -16.27 -55.47 -2.13
C GLU A 156 -15.35 -55.17 -3.33
N LEU A 157 -14.10 -54.79 -3.04
CA LEU A 157 -13.10 -54.40 -4.01
C LEU A 157 -11.84 -55.25 -3.83
N SER A 158 -11.34 -55.81 -4.92
CA SER A 158 -10.03 -56.46 -4.94
C SER A 158 -8.96 -55.45 -5.30
N TYR A 159 -8.09 -55.18 -4.33
CA TYR A 159 -6.91 -54.33 -4.48
C TYR A 159 -5.65 -55.17 -4.53
N LYS A 160 -4.82 -54.96 -5.55
CA LYS A 160 -3.52 -55.60 -5.66
C LYS A 160 -2.47 -54.60 -6.12
N LYS A 161 -1.44 -54.39 -5.29
CA LYS A 161 -0.22 -53.69 -5.68
C LYS A 161 0.59 -54.58 -6.63
N ILE A 162 0.87 -54.09 -7.84
CA ILE A 162 1.71 -54.79 -8.83
C ILE A 162 3.17 -54.40 -8.62
N SER A 163 3.42 -53.10 -8.46
CA SER A 163 4.75 -52.51 -8.28
C SER A 163 4.65 -51.29 -7.38
N ASP A 164 5.76 -50.61 -7.11
CA ASP A 164 5.73 -49.38 -6.31
C ASP A 164 4.87 -48.27 -6.90
N LYS A 165 4.59 -48.29 -8.21
CA LYS A 165 3.82 -47.22 -8.88
C LYS A 165 2.51 -47.70 -9.50
N GLU A 166 2.28 -49.00 -9.55
CA GLU A 166 1.16 -49.62 -10.27
C GLU A 166 0.30 -50.47 -9.34
N PHE A 167 -1.01 -50.38 -9.54
CA PHE A 167 -2.00 -51.14 -8.79
C PHE A 167 -3.13 -51.58 -9.72
N VAL A 168 -3.84 -52.62 -9.30
CA VAL A 168 -5.11 -53.05 -9.87
C VAL A 168 -6.18 -52.90 -8.80
N LEU A 169 -7.32 -52.34 -9.21
CA LEU A 169 -8.52 -52.25 -8.41
C LEU A 169 -9.70 -52.74 -9.24
N THR A 170 -10.26 -53.90 -8.88
CA THR A 170 -11.40 -54.55 -9.54
C THR A 170 -12.55 -54.75 -8.56
N ASN A 171 -13.78 -54.88 -9.08
CA ASN A 171 -14.94 -55.24 -8.28
C ASN A 171 -15.03 -56.78 -8.26
N ASP A 172 -15.24 -57.39 -7.10
CA ASP A 172 -15.31 -58.86 -6.99
C ASP A 172 -16.60 -59.45 -7.60
N SER A 173 -17.56 -58.60 -7.98
CA SER A 173 -18.87 -58.99 -8.49
C SER A 173 -18.93 -59.27 -10.00
N GLN A 174 -17.79 -59.44 -10.69
CA GLN A 174 -17.73 -59.62 -12.16
C GLN A 174 -17.00 -60.90 -12.65
N GLU A 175 -16.80 -61.90 -11.79
CA GLU A 175 -16.48 -63.28 -12.23
C GLU A 175 -17.72 -64.20 -12.19
#